data_AF-A0A948UUW8-F1
#
_entry.id   AF-A0A948UUW8-F1
#
_cell.length_a   1.000
_cell.length_b   1.000
_cell.length_c   1.000
_cell.angle_alpha   90.00
_cell.angle_beta   90.00
_cell.angle_gamma   90.00
#
_symmetry.space_group_name_H-M   'P 1'
#
loop_
_entity.id
_entity.type
_entity.pdbx_description
1 polymer ?
#
loop_
_entity_poly.entity_id
_entity_poly.type
_entity_poly.pdbx_seq_one_letter_code
_entity_poly.pdbx_strand_id
1 'polypeptide(L)'
;MRLRTAAVLTLATSMFALGACSGLRSSVGLDKITPDEFLTVSTAPLTVPPEYGLRPPAPGQPRPQELAPESAARQILLGQRQAVTRSPGEQQLVAQAGGDRADPLARYVVDDEFGDLAHKEEGWANRIMFWRRDDAATQAPTAIQTAEGAVTVDAAAESARVQALTGGRTGITIAPRRDTGFKLPGL
;
A
#
# COMPACT_ATOMS: atom_id res chain seq x y z
N MET A 1 -47.50 -15.98 26.35
CA MET A 1 -46.26 -15.18 26.18
C MET A 1 -45.24 -15.86 25.26
N ARG A 2 -45.03 -17.18 25.34
CA ARG A 2 -44.05 -17.94 24.54
C ARG A 2 -44.30 -18.00 23.02
N LEU A 3 -45.57 -18.00 22.57
CA LEU A 3 -45.88 -17.98 21.13
C LEU A 3 -45.59 -16.62 20.46
N ARG A 4 -45.78 -15.51 21.20
CA ARG A 4 -45.49 -14.17 20.69
C ARG A 4 -43.98 -13.94 20.52
N THR A 5 -43.18 -14.42 21.47
CA THR A 5 -41.71 -14.35 21.38
C THR A 5 -41.17 -15.22 20.24
N ALA A 6 -41.76 -16.40 20.00
CA ALA A 6 -41.38 -17.25 18.88
C ALA A 6 -41.68 -16.59 17.52
N ALA A 7 -42.87 -15.98 17.36
CA ALA A 7 -43.25 -15.30 16.12
C ALA A 7 -42.36 -14.07 15.81
N VAL A 8 -41.99 -13.30 16.83
CA VAL A 8 -41.07 -12.15 16.67
C VAL A 8 -39.68 -12.63 16.28
N LEU A 9 -39.19 -13.72 16.88
CA LEU A 9 -37.87 -14.27 16.56
C LEU A 9 -37.81 -14.79 15.11
N THR A 10 -38.85 -15.49 14.65
CA THR A 10 -38.92 -15.99 13.26
C THR A 10 -39.03 -14.87 12.25
N LEU A 11 -39.73 -13.77 12.59
CA LEU A 11 -39.82 -12.62 11.71
C LEU A 11 -38.47 -11.91 11.61
N ALA A 12 -37.79 -11.73 12.74
CA ALA A 12 -36.47 -11.10 12.79
C ALA A 12 -35.41 -11.89 12.00
N THR A 13 -35.39 -13.22 12.11
CA THR A 13 -34.43 -14.05 11.35
C THR A 13 -34.69 -14.02 9.86
N SER A 14 -35.96 -14.03 9.43
CA SER A 14 -36.30 -13.92 8.01
C SER A 14 -35.83 -12.59 7.41
N MET A 15 -35.97 -11.49 8.13
CA MET A 15 -35.56 -10.17 7.68
C MET A 15 -34.04 -10.04 7.54
N PHE A 16 -33.27 -10.66 8.45
CA PHE A 16 -31.81 -10.76 8.33
C PHE A 16 -31.36 -11.62 7.15
N ALA A 17 -32.06 -12.73 6.88
CA ALA A 17 -31.74 -13.63 5.77
C ALA A 17 -31.92 -12.95 4.39
N LEU A 18 -32.97 -12.13 4.21
CA LEU A 18 -33.17 -11.38 2.96
C LEU A 18 -32.13 -10.25 2.76
N GLY A 19 -31.67 -9.60 3.84
CA GLY A 19 -30.63 -8.57 3.76
C GLY A 19 -29.24 -9.10 3.41
N ALA A 20 -28.95 -10.37 3.73
CA ALA A 20 -27.66 -10.99 3.41
C ALA A 20 -27.45 -11.25 1.90
N CYS A 21 -28.53 -11.41 1.13
CA CYS A 21 -28.42 -11.71 -0.30
C CYS A 21 -28.02 -10.50 -1.16
N SER A 22 -28.13 -9.26 -0.67
CA SER A 22 -27.82 -8.07 -1.49
C SER A 22 -26.32 -7.82 -1.66
N GLY A 23 -25.47 -8.31 -0.75
CA GLY A 23 -24.01 -8.17 -0.85
C GLY A 23 -23.35 -9.28 -1.67
N LEU A 24 -24.02 -10.42 -1.86
CA LEU A 24 -23.47 -11.59 -2.54
C LEU A 24 -23.23 -11.34 -4.05
N ARG A 25 -24.05 -10.50 -4.69
CA ARG A 25 -23.89 -10.16 -6.11
C ARG A 25 -22.57 -9.43 -6.40
N SER A 26 -22.14 -8.59 -5.46
CA SER A 26 -20.90 -7.81 -5.57
C SER A 26 -19.68 -8.67 -5.27
N SER A 27 -19.78 -9.63 -4.33
CA SER A 27 -18.67 -10.57 -4.02
C SER A 27 -18.50 -11.68 -5.06
N VAL A 28 -19.56 -12.06 -5.78
CA VAL A 28 -19.52 -13.07 -6.85
C VAL A 28 -19.17 -12.45 -8.21
N GLY A 29 -18.94 -11.13 -8.28
CA GLY A 29 -18.52 -10.46 -9.52
C GLY A 29 -19.60 -10.38 -10.60
N LEU A 30 -20.88 -10.50 -10.20
CA LEU A 30 -22.04 -10.36 -11.09
C LEU A 30 -22.39 -8.89 -11.35
N ASP A 31 -21.75 -7.95 -10.65
CA ASP A 31 -21.91 -6.52 -10.89
C ASP A 31 -21.18 -6.13 -12.19
N LYS A 32 -21.89 -5.38 -13.03
CA LYS A 32 -21.38 -4.87 -14.30
C LYS A 32 -20.40 -3.73 -14.05
N ILE A 33 -19.10 -4.03 -14.17
CA ILE A 33 -18.05 -3.00 -14.19
C ILE A 33 -17.94 -2.48 -15.61
N THR A 34 -18.57 -1.34 -15.89
CA THR A 34 -18.34 -0.59 -17.14
C THR A 34 -17.10 0.29 -16.97
N PRO A 35 -16.13 0.21 -17.89
CA PRO A 35 -15.02 1.16 -17.94
C PRO A 35 -15.56 2.60 -18.03
N ASP A 36 -14.92 3.51 -17.31
CA ASP A 36 -15.32 4.91 -17.29
C ASP A 36 -14.99 5.56 -18.64
N GLU A 37 -16.04 5.83 -19.41
CA GLU A 37 -15.97 6.43 -20.74
C GLU A 37 -15.54 7.92 -20.73
N PHE A 38 -15.39 8.52 -19.54
CA PHE A 38 -14.90 9.89 -19.36
C PHE A 38 -13.46 9.96 -18.85
N LEU A 39 -12.76 8.83 -18.68
CA LEU A 39 -11.32 8.82 -18.42
C LEU A 39 -10.55 9.22 -19.67
N THR A 40 -10.40 10.54 -19.89
CA THR A 40 -9.54 11.07 -20.94
C THR A 40 -8.07 10.95 -20.51
N VAL A 41 -7.29 10.17 -21.25
CA VAL A 41 -5.83 10.12 -21.10
C VAL A 41 -5.25 11.48 -21.49
N SER A 42 -4.50 12.11 -20.59
CA SER A 42 -3.83 13.39 -20.90
C SER A 42 -2.65 13.16 -21.84
N THR A 43 -2.78 13.57 -23.09
CA THR A 43 -1.65 13.66 -24.03
C THR A 43 -0.73 14.81 -23.65
N ALA A 44 0.58 14.63 -23.85
CA ALA A 44 1.53 15.71 -23.62
C ALA A 44 1.21 16.89 -24.57
N PRO A 45 1.26 18.15 -24.09
CA PRO A 45 0.98 19.31 -24.92
C PRO A 45 1.98 19.38 -26.08
N LEU A 46 1.45 19.45 -27.31
CA LEU A 46 2.24 19.63 -28.53
C LEU A 46 2.74 21.07 -28.58
N THR A 47 3.86 21.35 -27.92
CA THR A 47 4.58 22.61 -28.14
C THR A 47 5.38 22.49 -29.43
N VAL A 48 4.99 23.25 -30.45
CA VAL A 48 5.76 23.37 -31.69
C VAL A 48 7.07 24.10 -31.35
N PRO A 49 8.24 23.43 -31.45
CA PRO A 49 9.51 24.09 -31.22
C PRO A 49 9.73 25.16 -32.31
N PRO A 50 10.37 26.30 -31.98
CA PRO A 50 10.62 27.39 -32.93
C PRO A 50 11.58 27.00 -34.08
N GLU A 51 12.21 25.83 -34.01
CA GLU A 51 13.10 25.31 -35.03
C GLU A 51 12.36 24.34 -35.97
N TYR A 52 11.93 24.87 -37.13
CA TYR A 52 11.42 24.08 -38.27
C TYR A 52 12.52 23.29 -39.01
N GLY A 53 13.72 23.19 -38.45
CA GLY A 53 14.92 22.66 -39.08
C GLY A 53 15.17 21.16 -38.87
N LEU A 54 14.22 20.39 -38.36
CA LEU A 54 14.40 18.94 -38.26
C LEU A 54 14.27 18.33 -39.66
N ARG A 55 15.37 17.75 -40.16
CA ARG A 55 15.39 16.92 -41.36
C ARG A 55 14.25 15.89 -41.26
N PRO A 56 13.36 15.77 -42.25
CA PRO A 56 12.31 14.76 -42.25
C PRO A 56 12.94 13.39 -41.94
N PRO A 57 12.38 12.62 -40.98
CA PRO A 57 12.92 11.32 -40.65
C PRO A 57 12.96 10.47 -41.92
N ALA A 58 14.09 9.80 -42.16
CA ALA A 58 14.24 8.96 -43.33
C ALA A 58 13.15 7.88 -43.32
N PRO A 59 12.57 7.53 -44.48
CA PRO A 59 11.60 6.45 -44.59
C PRO A 59 12.15 5.17 -43.93
N GLY A 60 11.45 4.65 -42.92
CA GLY A 60 11.84 3.42 -42.22
C GLY A 60 12.49 3.58 -40.85
N GLN A 61 12.73 4.80 -40.34
CA GLN A 61 13.09 4.97 -38.93
C GLN A 61 11.89 4.65 -38.03
N PRO A 62 12.09 3.95 -36.89
CA PRO A 62 11.03 3.73 -35.93
C PRO A 62 10.51 5.10 -35.48
N ARG A 63 9.20 5.34 -35.67
CA ARG A 63 8.56 6.51 -35.08
C ARG A 63 8.84 6.47 -33.58
N PRO A 64 9.14 7.60 -32.92
CA PRO A 64 9.00 7.71 -31.47
C PRO A 64 7.52 7.49 -31.15
N GLN A 65 7.13 6.22 -31.06
CA GLN A 65 5.79 5.82 -30.65
C GLN A 65 5.68 6.30 -29.21
N GLU A 66 4.66 7.10 -28.93
CA GLU A 66 4.28 7.53 -27.60
C GLU A 66 4.38 6.30 -26.69
N LEU A 67 5.31 6.32 -25.73
CA LEU A 67 5.34 5.28 -24.72
C LEU A 67 3.95 5.22 -24.10
N ALA A 68 3.35 4.03 -24.07
CA ALA A 68 2.08 3.83 -23.39
C ALA A 68 2.16 4.49 -22.01
N PRO A 69 1.17 5.29 -21.60
CA PRO A 69 1.25 6.12 -20.39
C PRO A 69 1.56 5.29 -19.14
N GLU A 70 1.15 4.01 -19.11
CA GLU A 70 1.48 3.05 -18.06
C GLU A 70 2.98 2.74 -18.01
N SER A 71 3.64 2.61 -19.17
CA SER A 71 5.08 2.38 -19.24
C SER A 71 5.89 3.61 -18.84
N ALA A 72 5.41 4.81 -19.21
CA ALA A 72 5.99 6.08 -18.78
C ALA A 72 5.81 6.31 -17.27
N ALA A 73 4.60 6.10 -16.75
CA ALA A 73 4.32 6.19 -15.31
C ALA A 73 5.14 5.18 -14.50
N ARG A 74 5.26 3.94 -14.99
CA ARG A 74 6.12 2.92 -14.38
C ARG A 74 7.59 3.36 -14.33
N GLN A 75 8.08 4.00 -15.38
CA GLN A 75 9.45 4.51 -15.45
C GLN A 75 9.66 5.74 -14.56
N ILE A 76 8.63 6.58 -14.35
CA ILE A 76 8.70 7.71 -13.42
C ILE A 76 8.65 7.22 -11.97
N LEU A 77 7.72 6.31 -11.64
CA LEU A 77 7.50 5.83 -10.27
C LEU A 77 8.61 4.90 -9.77
N LEU A 78 9.10 4.02 -10.63
CA LEU A 78 10.16 3.06 -10.27
C LEU A 78 11.56 3.59 -10.61
N GLY A 79 11.65 4.80 -11.18
CA GLY A 79 12.83 5.28 -11.88
C GLY A 79 13.10 4.48 -13.16
N GLN A 80 14.02 4.97 -13.99
CA GLN A 80 14.70 4.05 -14.88
C GLN A 80 15.37 3.03 -13.95
N ARG A 81 14.87 1.79 -13.95
CA ARG A 81 15.62 0.65 -13.45
C ARG A 81 16.78 0.44 -14.42
N GLN A 82 17.65 1.45 -14.58
CA GLN A 82 18.96 1.27 -15.15
C GLN A 82 19.51 0.11 -14.36
N ALA A 83 19.85 -0.96 -15.06
CA ALA A 83 20.77 -1.93 -14.55
C ALA A 83 21.93 -1.12 -13.97
N VAL A 84 22.00 -1.04 -12.64
CA VAL A 84 23.18 -0.56 -11.96
C VAL A 84 24.29 -1.37 -12.59
N THR A 85 25.22 -0.70 -13.29
CA THR A 85 26.31 -1.37 -13.98
C THR A 85 27.20 -1.96 -12.90
N ARG A 86 26.84 -3.16 -12.45
CA ARG A 86 27.48 -3.85 -11.35
C ARG A 86 28.92 -4.09 -11.74
N SER A 87 29.85 -3.84 -10.81
CA SER A 87 31.24 -4.13 -11.05
C SER A 87 31.42 -5.64 -11.32
N PRO A 88 32.48 -6.05 -12.05
CA PRO A 88 32.74 -7.46 -12.27
C PRO A 88 32.83 -8.27 -10.96
N GLY A 89 33.33 -7.67 -9.87
CA GLY A 89 33.39 -8.31 -8.56
C GLY A 89 32.01 -8.56 -7.94
N GLU A 90 31.09 -7.60 -8.06
CA GLU A 90 29.71 -7.78 -7.60
C GLU A 90 28.97 -8.85 -8.41
N GLN A 91 29.21 -8.91 -9.72
CA GLN A 91 28.63 -9.95 -10.57
C GLN A 91 29.11 -11.35 -10.13
N GLN A 92 30.41 -11.50 -9.82
CA GLN A 92 30.97 -12.76 -9.32
C GLN A 92 30.41 -13.15 -7.95
N LEU A 93 30.27 -12.20 -7.02
CA LEU A 93 29.66 -12.45 -5.72
C LEU A 93 28.20 -12.91 -5.85
N VAL A 94 27.44 -12.32 -6.77
CA VAL A 94 26.04 -12.67 -7.02
C VAL A 94 25.92 -14.03 -7.69
N ALA A 95 26.79 -14.34 -8.65
CA ALA A 95 26.85 -15.64 -9.30
C ALA A 95 27.16 -16.75 -8.27
N GLN A 96 28.12 -16.50 -7.35
CA GLN A 96 28.42 -17.42 -6.25
C GLN A 96 27.25 -17.54 -5.25
N ALA A 97 26.57 -16.44 -4.95
CA ALA A 97 25.36 -16.43 -4.14
C ALA A 97 24.13 -17.07 -4.84
N GLY A 98 24.27 -17.44 -6.13
CA GLY A 98 23.19 -18.05 -6.90
C GLY A 98 22.08 -17.07 -7.31
N GLY A 99 22.35 -15.77 -7.36
CA GLY A 99 21.38 -14.77 -7.81
C GLY A 99 20.88 -15.00 -9.24
N ASP A 100 21.71 -15.61 -10.09
CA ASP A 100 21.36 -15.97 -11.46
C ASP A 100 20.36 -17.14 -11.56
N ARG A 101 20.16 -17.86 -10.45
CA ARG A 101 19.21 -18.98 -10.31
C ARG A 101 17.93 -18.59 -9.57
N ALA A 102 17.74 -17.30 -9.26
CA ALA A 102 16.53 -16.84 -8.60
C ALA A 102 15.31 -17.00 -9.54
N ASP A 103 14.26 -17.64 -9.04
CA ASP A 103 13.00 -17.74 -9.78
C ASP A 103 12.38 -16.34 -9.94
N PRO A 104 12.16 -15.86 -11.19
CA PRO A 104 11.50 -14.58 -11.42
C PRO A 104 10.07 -14.52 -10.86
N LEU A 105 9.44 -15.68 -10.63
CA LEU A 105 8.10 -15.80 -10.07
C LEU A 105 8.08 -15.95 -8.55
N ALA A 106 9.22 -15.96 -7.86
CA ALA A 106 9.29 -16.17 -6.41
C ALA A 106 8.38 -15.22 -5.62
N ARG A 107 8.20 -13.97 -6.07
CA ARG A 107 7.27 -13.03 -5.44
C ARG A 107 5.81 -13.48 -5.57
N TYR A 108 5.41 -13.98 -6.73
CA TYR A 108 4.06 -14.49 -6.93
C TYR A 108 3.80 -15.75 -6.10
N VAL A 109 4.80 -16.63 -5.99
CA VAL A 109 4.69 -17.83 -5.15
C VAL A 109 4.53 -17.43 -3.68
N VAL A 110 5.35 -16.50 -3.18
CA VAL A 110 5.21 -15.99 -1.80
C VAL A 110 3.88 -15.27 -1.60
N ASP A 111 3.43 -14.45 -2.56
CA ASP A 111 2.17 -13.73 -2.42
C ASP A 111 0.96 -14.71 -2.44
N ASP A 112 1.04 -15.80 -3.20
CA ASP A 112 0.03 -16.87 -3.22
C ASP A 112 0.03 -17.69 -1.91
N GLU A 113 1.22 -18.11 -1.45
CA GLU A 113 1.37 -18.88 -0.21
C GLU A 113 1.00 -18.06 1.05
N PHE A 114 1.25 -16.75 1.06
CA PHE A 114 1.08 -15.88 2.22
C PHE A 114 -0.09 -14.89 2.09
N GLY A 115 -0.85 -14.91 0.98
CA GLY A 115 -1.98 -14.00 0.75
C GLY A 115 -3.05 -14.04 1.84
N ASP A 116 -3.23 -15.20 2.46
CA ASP A 116 -4.17 -15.42 3.57
C ASP A 116 -3.70 -14.82 4.91
N LEU A 117 -2.39 -14.60 5.11
CA LEU A 117 -1.86 -14.06 6.36
C LEU A 117 -2.13 -12.57 6.53
N ALA A 118 -2.21 -11.81 5.44
CA ALA A 118 -2.57 -10.39 5.48
C ALA A 118 -4.01 -10.15 5.99
N HIS A 119 -4.88 -11.15 5.83
CA HIS A 119 -6.30 -11.07 6.17
C HIS A 119 -6.67 -11.92 7.39
N LYS A 120 -5.71 -12.63 7.99
CA LYS A 120 -5.95 -13.49 9.14
C LYS A 120 -5.89 -12.68 10.43
N GLU A 121 -7.01 -12.69 11.16
CA GLU A 121 -7.05 -12.23 12.54
C GLU A 121 -5.97 -12.92 13.38
N GLU A 122 -5.30 -12.16 14.25
CA GLU A 122 -4.35 -12.73 15.21
C GLU A 122 -5.03 -13.89 15.95
N GLY A 123 -4.42 -15.08 15.89
CA GLY A 123 -5.01 -16.29 16.45
C GLY A 123 -5.37 -16.14 17.93
N TRP A 124 -6.37 -16.88 18.41
CA TRP A 124 -6.82 -16.83 19.81
C TRP A 124 -5.67 -17.00 20.82
N ALA A 125 -4.72 -17.89 20.52
CA ALA A 125 -3.53 -18.09 21.36
C ALA A 125 -2.63 -16.84 21.41
N ASN A 126 -2.45 -16.13 20.29
CA ASN A 126 -1.69 -14.87 20.24
C ASN A 126 -2.37 -13.80 21.10
N ARG A 127 -3.71 -13.71 20.99
CA ARG A 127 -4.51 -12.78 21.78
C ARG A 127 -4.39 -13.03 23.29
N ILE A 128 -4.26 -14.29 23.71
CA ILE A 128 -4.05 -14.64 25.13
C ILE A 128 -2.59 -14.44 25.56
N MET A 129 -1.61 -14.88 24.77
CA MET A 129 -0.20 -14.70 25.11
C MET A 129 0.18 -13.23 25.21
N PHE A 130 -0.36 -12.39 24.32
CA PHE A 130 -0.05 -10.97 24.21
C PHE A 130 -1.21 -10.05 24.62
N TRP A 131 -2.08 -10.53 25.52
CA TRP A 131 -3.25 -9.78 25.99
C TRP A 131 -2.93 -8.42 26.64
N ARG A 132 -1.67 -8.20 27.04
CA ARG A 132 -1.13 -6.94 27.61
C ARG A 132 -0.03 -6.29 26.76
N ARG A 133 0.01 -6.53 25.45
CA ARG A 133 1.05 -5.97 24.55
C ARG A 133 1.19 -4.44 24.65
N ASP A 134 0.08 -3.74 24.83
CA ASP A 134 0.02 -2.27 24.87
C ASP A 134 0.24 -1.70 26.28
N ASP A 135 0.41 -2.56 27.28
CA ASP A 135 0.70 -2.15 28.64
C ASP A 135 2.23 -2.04 28.81
N ALA A 136 2.70 -0.80 28.86
CA ALA A 136 4.10 -0.46 29.01
C ALA A 136 4.74 -1.03 30.30
N ALA A 137 3.95 -1.33 31.33
CA ALA A 137 4.44 -1.92 32.58
C ALA A 137 4.83 -3.40 32.44
N THR A 138 4.41 -4.07 31.36
CA THR A 138 4.73 -5.48 31.07
C THR A 138 5.96 -5.65 30.17
N GLN A 139 6.54 -4.56 29.68
CA GLN A 139 7.70 -4.57 28.78
C GLN A 139 8.99 -4.44 29.58
N ALA A 140 9.96 -5.32 29.34
CA ALA A 140 11.28 -5.23 29.97
C ALA A 140 12.12 -4.10 29.34
N PRO A 141 12.97 -3.41 30.11
CA PRO A 141 13.86 -2.39 29.58
C PRO A 141 14.78 -2.99 28.50
N THR A 142 14.80 -2.36 27.33
CA THR A 142 15.57 -2.84 26.17
C THR A 142 16.80 -1.96 25.98
N ALA A 143 17.99 -2.56 25.95
CA ALA A 143 19.23 -1.85 25.67
C ALA A 143 19.49 -1.84 24.16
N ILE A 144 19.59 -0.64 23.57
CA ILE A 144 19.94 -0.43 22.17
C ILE A 144 21.36 0.12 22.11
N GLN A 145 22.20 -0.44 21.26
CA GLN A 145 23.52 0.12 20.99
C GLN A 145 23.41 1.18 19.87
N THR A 146 23.74 2.42 20.19
CA THR A 146 23.91 3.51 19.20
C THR A 146 25.39 3.82 19.02
N ALA A 147 25.73 4.65 18.02
CA ALA A 147 27.11 5.04 17.75
C ALA A 147 27.76 5.79 18.93
N GLU A 148 26.95 6.39 19.79
CA GLU A 148 27.33 7.17 20.97
C GLU A 148 27.34 6.34 22.27
N GLY A 149 26.96 5.05 22.23
CA GLY A 149 26.97 4.14 23.37
C GLY A 149 25.71 3.30 23.55
N ALA A 150 25.63 2.55 24.66
CA ALA A 150 24.44 1.77 25.00
C ALA A 150 23.39 2.66 25.67
N VAL A 151 22.21 2.77 25.06
CA VAL A 151 21.06 3.51 25.60
C VAL A 151 20.02 2.51 26.10
N THR A 152 19.67 2.57 27.38
CA THR A 152 18.59 1.74 27.94
C THR A 152 17.26 2.46 27.76
N VAL A 153 16.38 1.86 26.96
CA VAL A 153 15.01 2.35 26.77
C VAL A 153 14.11 1.70 27.81
N ASP A 154 13.67 2.51 28.77
CA ASP A 154 12.58 2.14 29.70
C ASP A 154 11.24 2.37 29.02
N ALA A 155 10.49 1.29 28.82
CA ALA A 155 9.19 1.32 28.16
C ALA A 155 8.16 2.19 28.90
N ALA A 156 8.20 2.23 30.24
CA ALA A 156 7.27 3.03 31.03
C ALA A 156 7.52 4.53 30.84
N ALA A 157 8.78 4.95 30.97
CA ALA A 157 9.18 6.34 30.79
C ALA A 157 8.91 6.85 29.36
N GLU A 158 9.19 6.02 28.36
CA GLU A 158 8.96 6.37 26.95
C GLU A 158 7.46 6.45 26.63
N SER A 159 6.65 5.55 27.19
CA SER A 159 5.19 5.61 27.03
C SER A 159 4.59 6.91 27.60
N ALA A 160 5.07 7.38 28.76
CA ALA A 160 4.64 8.63 29.37
C ALA A 160 5.03 9.84 28.50
N ARG A 161 6.25 9.82 27.93
CA ARG A 161 6.72 10.85 26.99
C ARG A 161 5.86 10.90 25.74
N VAL A 162 5.56 9.75 25.13
CA VAL A 162 4.70 9.65 23.95
C VAL A 162 3.27 10.06 24.26
N GLN A 163 2.72 9.68 25.42
CA GLN A 163 1.38 10.12 25.85
C GLN A 163 1.30 11.64 26.04
N ALA A 164 2.33 12.25 26.64
CA ALA A 164 2.42 13.70 26.78
C ALA A 164 2.45 14.42 25.42
N LEU A 165 3.13 13.84 24.42
CA LEU A 165 3.21 14.41 23.06
C LEU A 165 1.94 14.19 22.23
N THR A 166 1.28 13.05 22.40
CA THR A 166 0.11 12.65 21.59
C THR A 166 -1.24 13.07 22.20
N GLY A 167 -1.24 13.42 23.49
CA GLY A 167 -2.47 13.69 24.25
C GLY A 167 -3.33 12.43 24.43
N GLY A 168 -2.70 11.24 24.46
CA GLY A 168 -3.40 9.96 24.62
C GLY A 168 -4.13 9.44 23.37
N ARG A 169 -3.93 10.06 22.19
CA ARG A 169 -4.50 9.56 20.93
C ARG A 169 -3.60 8.51 20.29
N THR A 170 -4.15 7.32 20.05
CA THR A 170 -3.46 6.18 19.43
C THR A 170 -3.29 6.33 17.92
N GLY A 171 -4.08 7.19 17.27
CA GLY A 171 -3.97 7.51 15.84
C GLY A 171 -3.60 8.98 15.62
N ILE A 172 -2.39 9.25 15.13
CA ILE A 172 -1.98 10.58 14.69
C ILE A 172 -2.32 10.71 13.20
N THR A 173 -3.52 11.19 12.88
CA THR A 173 -3.86 11.53 11.50
C THR A 173 -3.28 12.90 11.18
N ILE A 174 -2.18 12.95 10.42
CA ILE A 174 -1.65 14.19 9.84
C ILE A 174 -2.55 14.54 8.66
N ALA A 175 -3.69 15.17 8.93
CA ALA A 175 -4.53 15.73 7.88
C ALA A 175 -3.95 17.08 7.45
N PRO A 176 -3.68 17.31 6.14
CA PRO A 176 -3.32 18.63 5.68
C PRO A 176 -4.47 19.58 6.04
N ARG A 177 -4.12 20.73 6.64
CA ARG A 177 -5.09 21.79 6.95
C ARG A 177 -5.70 22.23 5.62
N ARG A 178 -6.92 21.75 5.33
CA ARG A 178 -7.73 22.25 4.23
C ARG A 178 -8.18 23.64 4.63
N ASP A 179 -7.34 24.63 4.34
CA ASP A 179 -7.74 26.02 4.38
C ASP A 179 -8.83 26.20 3.31
N THR A 180 -10.06 26.48 3.75
CA THR A 180 -11.19 26.75 2.87
C THR A 180 -11.13 28.16 2.28
N GLY A 181 -10.04 28.90 2.53
CA GLY A 181 -9.75 30.19 1.90
C GLY A 181 -9.34 30.04 0.44
N PHE A 182 -9.99 30.81 -0.42
CA PHE A 182 -9.62 30.98 -1.82
C PHE A 182 -8.19 31.53 -1.90
N LYS A 183 -7.21 30.76 -2.41
CA LYS A 183 -5.85 31.25 -2.64
C LYS A 183 -5.87 32.22 -3.81
N LEU A 184 -5.64 33.51 -3.54
CA LEU A 184 -5.41 34.50 -4.59
C LEU A 184 -4.01 34.24 -5.19
N PRO A 185 -3.87 34.16 -6.52
CA PRO A 185 -2.56 34.00 -7.13
C PRO A 185 -1.80 35.33 -7.02
N GLY A 186 -0.64 35.32 -6.35
CA GLY A 186 0.33 36.42 -6.42
C GLY A 186 0.64 37.20 -5.14
N LEU A 187 0.36 36.65 -3.95
CA LEU A 187 0.93 37.11 -2.67
C LEU A 187 1.38 35.92 -1.83
#